data_AF-A0A8E2A1B7-F1
#
_entry.id   AF-A0A8E2A1B7-F1
#
_cell.length_a   1.000
_cell.length_b   1.000
_cell.length_c   1.000
_cell.angle_alpha   90.00
_cell.angle_beta   90.00
_cell.angle_gamma   90.00
#
_symmetry.space_group_name_H-M   'P 1'
#
loop_
_entity.id
_entity.type
_entity.pdbx_description
1 polymer ?
#
loop_
_entity_poly.entity_id
_entity_poly.type
_entity_poly.pdbx_seq_one_letter_code
_entity_poly.pdbx_strand_id
1 'polypeptide(L)'
;MNYCKVILKPKKEESLLRFHPWVFSGAIQSIQGKPAEGDIVEIFGSNNQFLALGHYQIGSIAVRILSFKQIPIDIHFWVERIEVAYSIRKSLGLAGTDYNNTYRLIHGEGDNLPGLVIDVYAHTAVVQAHSVGMHHARSIIVEALKKVMGESLRNVYYKSESTLPFKANLGTEDGYLYGGEIEEIAVENGLKFYVDWLKGQKTGFFVDQRENRTLLQQYAKDRSVLNMFCYTGGFSFYAMRGGAKVVHSVDSSARAIALTNKNVEANFPNDPRHEAYAEDAFKYLEKMGSNYDLIILDPPAFAKHKDVLRNALQGYRKLNAIAFEKIKPGGIIFTFSCSQVVSKENFRLAVFSAAAQSGRNVRILHQLTQPADHPINIYHPEGEYLKGLVLHVE
;
A
#
# COMPACT_ATOMS: atom_id res chain seq x y z
N MET A 1 -25.93 9.78 -22.88
CA MET A 1 -24.97 9.08 -23.75
C MET A 1 -25.41 7.63 -23.86
N ASN A 2 -25.30 7.00 -25.02
CA ASN A 2 -25.64 5.59 -25.20
C ASN A 2 -24.34 4.77 -25.00
N TYR A 3 -24.17 4.16 -23.82
CA TYR A 3 -22.96 3.40 -23.52
C TYR A 3 -22.92 2.08 -24.32
N CYS A 4 -21.72 1.57 -24.61
CA CYS A 4 -21.59 0.20 -25.11
C CYS A 4 -22.07 -0.79 -24.02
N LYS A 5 -22.61 -1.94 -24.46
CA LYS A 5 -23.16 -2.95 -23.54
C LYS A 5 -22.28 -4.18 -23.51
N VAL A 6 -21.92 -4.62 -22.32
CA VAL A 6 -21.21 -5.88 -22.07
C VAL A 6 -22.22 -6.89 -21.52
N ILE A 7 -22.45 -7.97 -22.25
CA ILE A 7 -23.40 -9.03 -21.87
C ILE A 7 -22.61 -10.20 -21.28
N LEU A 8 -22.96 -10.60 -20.06
CA LEU A 8 -22.33 -11.73 -19.38
C LEU A 8 -22.91 -13.08 -19.81
N LYS A 9 -22.08 -14.11 -19.75
CA LYS A 9 -22.52 -15.51 -19.91
C LYS A 9 -23.47 -15.90 -18.78
N PRO A 10 -24.40 -16.84 -19.00
CA PRO A 10 -25.29 -17.33 -17.94
C PRO A 10 -24.52 -17.77 -16.69
N LYS A 11 -25.03 -17.40 -15.51
CA LYS A 11 -24.44 -17.66 -14.18
C LYS A 11 -23.14 -16.90 -13.87
N LYS A 12 -22.62 -16.07 -14.78
CA LYS A 12 -21.41 -15.26 -14.53
C LYS A 12 -21.73 -13.89 -13.91
N GLU A 13 -23.01 -13.57 -13.76
CA GLU A 13 -23.55 -12.43 -13.04
C GLU A 13 -23.50 -12.59 -11.50
N GLU A 14 -23.36 -13.82 -10.97
CA GLU A 14 -23.43 -14.10 -9.53
C GLU A 14 -22.44 -13.28 -8.69
N SER A 15 -21.22 -13.03 -9.19
CA SER A 15 -20.23 -12.22 -8.49
C SER A 15 -20.66 -10.75 -8.41
N LEU A 16 -21.27 -10.20 -9.46
CA LEU A 16 -21.77 -8.82 -9.50
C LEU A 16 -23.02 -8.64 -8.65
N LEU A 17 -23.90 -9.66 -8.60
CA LEU A 17 -25.04 -9.69 -7.69
C LEU A 17 -24.61 -9.71 -6.21
N ARG A 18 -23.35 -10.11 -5.94
CA ARG A 18 -22.67 -10.01 -4.64
C ARG A 18 -21.71 -8.83 -4.56
N PHE A 19 -21.87 -7.84 -5.43
CA PHE A 19 -21.14 -6.57 -5.44
C PHE A 19 -19.63 -6.67 -5.67
N HIS A 20 -19.16 -7.76 -6.29
CA HIS A 20 -17.74 -7.87 -6.67
C HIS A 20 -17.39 -6.80 -7.72
N PRO A 21 -16.29 -6.04 -7.54
CA PRO A 21 -16.00 -4.86 -8.36
C PRO A 21 -15.39 -5.17 -9.73
N TRP A 22 -15.12 -6.44 -10.04
CA TRP A 22 -14.49 -6.85 -11.30
C TRP A 22 -15.36 -7.78 -12.14
N VAL A 23 -15.35 -7.55 -13.45
CA VAL A 23 -15.78 -8.50 -14.48
C VAL A 23 -14.54 -9.05 -15.17
N PHE A 24 -14.34 -10.36 -15.12
CA PHE A 24 -13.25 -11.02 -15.84
C PHE A 24 -13.60 -11.23 -17.31
N SER A 25 -12.62 -11.15 -18.22
CA SER A 25 -12.85 -11.32 -19.67
C SER A 25 -13.52 -12.66 -20.02
N GLY A 26 -13.18 -13.73 -19.30
CA GLY A 26 -13.81 -15.04 -19.48
C GLY A 26 -15.32 -15.10 -19.16
N ALA A 27 -15.85 -14.12 -18.43
CA ALA A 27 -17.27 -14.00 -18.08
C ALA A 27 -18.12 -13.36 -19.19
N ILE A 28 -17.50 -12.67 -20.14
CA ILE A 28 -18.20 -11.91 -21.20
C ILE A 28 -18.68 -12.87 -22.29
N GLN A 29 -19.95 -12.77 -22.66
CA GLN A 29 -20.54 -13.49 -23.79
C GLN A 29 -20.44 -12.68 -25.08
N SER A 30 -20.81 -11.40 -25.03
CA SER A 30 -20.74 -10.50 -26.17
C SER A 30 -20.63 -9.04 -25.72
N ILE A 31 -20.15 -8.20 -26.63
CA ILE A 31 -20.10 -6.75 -26.46
C ILE A 31 -20.88 -6.13 -27.61
N GLN A 32 -21.88 -5.31 -27.30
CA GLN A 32 -22.63 -4.52 -28.28
C GLN A 32 -22.02 -3.12 -28.36
N GLY A 33 -21.53 -2.77 -29.55
CA GLY A 33 -20.70 -1.58 -29.77
C GLY A 33 -19.22 -1.93 -29.85
N LYS A 34 -18.36 -0.91 -29.81
CA LYS A 34 -16.90 -1.04 -29.90
C LYS A 34 -16.25 -0.12 -28.86
N PRO A 35 -16.31 -0.46 -27.56
CA PRO A 35 -15.72 0.38 -26.52
C PRO A 35 -14.19 0.42 -26.66
N ALA A 36 -13.62 1.60 -26.51
CA ALA A 36 -12.19 1.79 -26.33
C ALA A 36 -11.78 1.49 -24.88
N GLU A 37 -10.50 1.24 -24.63
CA GLU A 37 -10.00 1.10 -23.26
C GLU A 37 -10.24 2.39 -22.47
N GLY A 38 -10.79 2.25 -21.27
CA GLY A 38 -11.18 3.35 -20.39
C GLY A 38 -12.61 3.85 -20.59
N ASP A 39 -13.31 3.46 -21.66
CA ASP A 39 -14.71 3.82 -21.86
C ASP A 39 -15.60 3.28 -20.73
N ILE A 40 -16.62 4.06 -20.39
CA ILE A 40 -17.69 3.59 -19.50
C ILE A 40 -18.64 2.71 -20.30
N VAL A 41 -18.87 1.51 -19.80
CA VAL A 41 -19.78 0.52 -20.37
C VAL A 41 -20.87 0.12 -19.37
N GLU A 42 -22.01 -0.29 -19.88
CA GLU A 42 -23.08 -0.92 -19.10
C GLU A 42 -22.91 -2.44 -19.12
N ILE A 43 -23.07 -3.07 -17.96
CA ILE A 43 -22.97 -4.52 -17.81
C ILE A 43 -24.39 -5.08 -17.65
N PHE A 44 -24.71 -6.10 -18.45
CA PHE A 44 -25.99 -6.78 -18.45
C PHE A 44 -25.82 -8.29 -18.20
N GLY A 45 -26.77 -8.89 -17.47
CA GLY A 45 -26.88 -10.34 -17.36
C GLY A 45 -27.36 -11.00 -18.65
N SER A 46 -27.33 -12.34 -18.72
CA SER A 46 -27.81 -13.08 -19.90
C SER A 46 -29.32 -12.93 -20.14
N ASN A 47 -30.07 -12.50 -19.13
CA ASN A 47 -31.49 -12.16 -19.20
C ASN A 47 -31.74 -10.68 -19.58
N ASN A 48 -30.70 -9.96 -20.01
CA ASN A 48 -30.73 -8.55 -20.39
C ASN A 48 -31.11 -7.58 -19.24
N GLN A 49 -30.96 -8.01 -17.98
CA GLN A 49 -31.07 -7.11 -16.83
C GLN A 49 -29.78 -6.32 -16.62
N PHE A 50 -29.91 -5.02 -16.34
CA PHE A 50 -28.79 -4.16 -15.97
C PHE A 50 -28.20 -4.62 -14.63
N LEU A 51 -26.87 -4.64 -14.55
CA LEU A 51 -26.13 -5.05 -13.36
C LEU A 51 -25.25 -3.92 -12.81
N ALA A 52 -24.52 -3.20 -13.68
CA ALA A 52 -23.56 -2.20 -13.25
C ALA A 52 -23.08 -1.30 -14.41
N LEU A 53 -22.35 -0.24 -14.04
CA LEU A 53 -21.52 0.61 -14.89
C LEU A 53 -20.05 0.45 -14.51
N GLY A 54 -19.14 0.47 -15.47
CA GLY A 54 -17.70 0.39 -15.18
C GLY A 54 -16.81 0.78 -16.35
N HIS A 55 -15.52 0.96 -16.06
CA HIS A 55 -14.50 1.20 -17.07
C HIS A 55 -14.10 -0.10 -17.76
N TYR A 56 -14.21 -0.14 -19.08
CA TYR A 56 -13.74 -1.24 -19.91
C TYR A 56 -12.22 -1.20 -20.08
N GLN A 57 -11.58 -2.36 -20.16
CA GLN A 57 -10.16 -2.49 -20.49
C GLN A 57 -9.87 -3.84 -21.14
N ILE A 58 -8.83 -3.93 -21.95
CA ILE A 58 -8.37 -5.19 -22.52
C ILE A 58 -7.45 -5.87 -21.48
N GLY A 59 -7.91 -6.98 -20.91
CA GLY A 59 -7.13 -7.70 -19.89
C GLY A 59 -7.87 -8.87 -19.27
N SER A 60 -7.26 -9.47 -18.24
CA SER A 60 -7.92 -10.50 -17.43
C SER A 60 -9.14 -9.92 -16.70
N ILE A 61 -9.00 -8.73 -16.12
CA ILE A 61 -10.09 -7.89 -15.61
C ILE A 61 -10.53 -6.98 -16.77
N ALA A 62 -11.69 -7.28 -17.35
CA ALA A 62 -12.20 -6.60 -18.54
C ALA A 62 -13.07 -5.39 -18.20
N VAL A 63 -13.75 -5.40 -17.06
CA VAL A 63 -14.50 -4.23 -16.57
C VAL A 63 -14.27 -4.04 -15.09
N ARG A 64 -13.98 -2.79 -14.69
CA ARG A 64 -13.87 -2.35 -13.30
C ARG A 64 -15.09 -1.51 -12.94
N ILE A 65 -15.90 -1.98 -12.01
CA ILE A 65 -17.21 -1.41 -11.67
C ILE A 65 -17.06 -0.08 -10.91
N LEU A 66 -17.79 0.94 -11.36
CA LEU A 66 -17.90 2.25 -10.70
C LEU A 66 -19.21 2.41 -9.93
N SER A 67 -20.28 1.77 -10.42
CA SER A 67 -21.61 1.86 -9.82
C SER A 67 -22.44 0.63 -10.15
N PHE A 68 -23.15 0.09 -9.15
CA PHE A 68 -24.20 -0.93 -9.34
C PHE A 68 -25.58 -0.31 -9.63
N LYS A 69 -25.65 1.03 -9.71
CA LYS A 69 -26.85 1.79 -10.08
C LYS A 69 -26.62 2.49 -11.41
N GLN A 70 -27.67 2.64 -12.21
CA GLN A 70 -27.62 3.36 -13.47
C GLN A 70 -27.68 4.87 -13.20
N ILE A 71 -26.50 5.47 -12.96
CA ILE A 71 -26.31 6.89 -12.67
C ILE A 71 -25.27 7.50 -13.61
N PRO A 72 -25.31 8.82 -13.87
CA PRO A 72 -24.22 9.49 -14.55
C PRO A 72 -22.91 9.38 -13.76
N ILE A 73 -21.78 9.16 -14.46
CA ILE A 73 -20.43 9.20 -13.87
C ILE A 73 -19.83 10.56 -14.23
N ASP A 74 -20.37 11.61 -13.62
CA ASP A 74 -19.98 13.01 -13.84
C ASP A 74 -19.19 13.55 -12.63
N ILE A 75 -18.99 14.86 -12.56
CA ILE A 75 -18.26 15.50 -11.45
C ILE A 75 -18.92 15.23 -10.09
N HIS A 76 -20.25 15.12 -10.02
CA HIS A 76 -20.97 14.87 -8.78
C HIS A 76 -20.65 13.47 -8.25
N PHE A 77 -20.60 12.47 -9.14
CA PHE A 77 -20.16 11.11 -8.78
C PHE A 77 -18.78 11.10 -8.12
N TRP A 78 -17.80 11.78 -8.72
CA TRP A 78 -16.42 11.81 -8.20
C TRP A 78 -16.32 12.56 -6.87
N VAL A 79 -17.00 13.71 -6.75
CA VAL A 79 -17.06 14.47 -5.50
C VAL A 79 -17.65 13.62 -4.39
N GLU A 80 -18.80 12.97 -4.61
CA GLU A 80 -19.47 12.14 -3.61
C GLU A 80 -18.54 10.99 -3.14
N ARG A 81 -17.89 10.28 -4.07
CA ARG A 81 -17.01 9.15 -3.73
C ARG A 81 -15.79 9.59 -2.93
N ILE A 82 -15.14 10.68 -3.35
CA ILE A 82 -13.96 11.22 -2.67
C ILE A 82 -14.35 11.81 -1.30
N GLU A 83 -15.50 12.46 -1.19
CA GLU A 83 -16.00 13.03 0.08
C GLU A 83 -16.29 11.94 1.12
N VAL A 84 -16.88 10.81 0.71
CA VAL A 84 -17.09 9.65 1.58
C VAL A 84 -15.74 9.12 2.08
N ALA A 85 -14.79 8.88 1.18
CA ALA A 85 -13.47 8.38 1.55
C ALA A 85 -12.72 9.35 2.48
N TYR A 86 -12.77 10.65 2.19
CA TYR A 86 -12.17 11.70 3.02
C TYR A 86 -12.81 11.78 4.41
N SER A 87 -14.13 11.64 4.49
CA SER A 87 -14.85 11.64 5.76
C SER A 87 -14.45 10.48 6.67
N ILE A 88 -14.19 9.30 6.10
CA ILE A 88 -13.63 8.16 6.85
C ILE A 88 -12.25 8.51 7.42
N ARG A 89 -11.36 9.13 6.63
CA ARG A 89 -10.01 9.49 7.11
C ARG A 89 -10.04 10.58 8.17
N LYS A 90 -10.98 11.53 8.08
CA LYS A 90 -11.26 12.50 9.15
C LYS A 90 -11.75 11.81 10.42
N SER A 91 -12.69 10.87 10.33
CA SER A 91 -13.19 10.15 11.52
C SER A 91 -12.13 9.27 12.18
N LEU A 92 -11.14 8.81 11.42
CA LEU A 92 -9.96 8.09 11.93
C LEU A 92 -8.89 9.01 12.55
N GLY A 93 -9.09 10.35 12.54
CA GLY A 93 -8.11 11.31 13.05
C GLY A 93 -6.87 11.48 12.16
N LEU A 94 -6.92 10.98 10.92
CA LEU A 94 -5.78 11.00 10.00
C LEU A 94 -5.73 12.27 9.15
N ALA A 95 -6.87 12.92 8.96
CA ALA A 95 -7.02 14.13 8.18
C ALA A 95 -7.61 15.27 9.03
N GLY A 96 -7.18 16.50 8.77
CA GLY A 96 -7.67 17.68 9.49
C GLY A 96 -7.18 17.77 10.94
N THR A 97 -6.04 17.14 11.25
CA THR A 97 -5.39 17.22 12.57
C THR A 97 -3.95 17.72 12.43
N ASP A 98 -3.43 18.39 13.46
CA ASP A 98 -2.05 18.90 13.45
C ASP A 98 -1.03 17.78 13.71
N TYR A 99 -1.47 16.67 14.30
CA TYR A 99 -0.63 15.53 14.65
C TYR A 99 -0.49 14.53 13.50
N ASN A 100 -1.34 14.58 12.47
CA ASN A 100 -1.22 13.72 11.30
C ASN A 100 -1.76 14.39 10.04
N ASN A 101 -0.94 14.47 9.01
CA ASN A 101 -1.34 14.96 7.67
C ASN A 101 -0.85 14.01 6.55
N THR A 102 -0.56 12.76 6.91
CA THR A 102 -0.11 11.70 5.99
C THR A 102 -1.06 10.51 6.06
N TYR A 103 -1.72 10.19 4.94
CA TYR A 103 -2.68 9.09 4.87
C TYR A 103 -3.00 8.67 3.44
N ARG A 104 -3.55 7.47 3.28
CA ARG A 104 -4.17 7.06 2.01
C ARG A 104 -5.60 7.60 1.94
N LEU A 105 -5.87 8.50 1.01
CA LEU A 105 -7.21 9.03 0.77
C LEU A 105 -8.09 8.02 0.03
N ILE A 106 -7.61 7.47 -1.09
CA ILE A 106 -8.32 6.47 -1.90
C ILE A 106 -7.48 5.20 -2.04
N HIS A 107 -8.07 4.05 -1.75
CA HIS A 107 -7.49 2.73 -1.87
C HIS A 107 -8.26 1.81 -2.83
N GLY A 108 -8.40 2.25 -4.08
CA GLY A 108 -8.95 1.45 -5.17
C GLY A 108 -10.35 0.92 -4.88
N GLU A 109 -10.51 -0.39 -5.03
CA GLU A 109 -11.72 -1.15 -4.74
C GLU A 109 -12.19 -0.98 -3.28
N GLY A 110 -11.26 -0.74 -2.34
CA GLY A 110 -11.52 -0.46 -0.93
C GLY A 110 -12.39 0.77 -0.69
N ASP A 111 -12.29 1.76 -1.57
CA ASP A 111 -13.06 3.02 -1.55
C ASP A 111 -14.06 3.10 -2.72
N ASN A 112 -14.40 1.96 -3.34
CA ASN A 112 -15.30 1.86 -4.48
C ASN A 112 -14.87 2.70 -5.70
N LEU A 113 -13.57 2.91 -5.88
CA LEU A 113 -12.96 3.53 -7.06
C LEU A 113 -11.88 2.60 -7.65
N PRO A 114 -12.25 1.46 -8.25
CA PRO A 114 -11.30 0.43 -8.65
C PRO A 114 -10.18 0.92 -9.56
N GLY A 115 -8.93 0.70 -9.14
CA GLY A 115 -7.74 1.13 -9.86
C GLY A 115 -7.34 2.60 -9.66
N LEU A 116 -7.91 3.32 -8.70
CA LEU A 116 -7.45 4.63 -8.27
C LEU A 116 -6.76 4.55 -6.91
N VAL A 117 -5.56 5.08 -6.79
CA VAL A 117 -4.87 5.26 -5.49
C VAL A 117 -4.56 6.73 -5.32
N ILE A 118 -4.83 7.27 -4.13
CA ILE A 118 -4.47 8.65 -3.79
C ILE A 118 -3.89 8.64 -2.37
N ASP A 119 -2.61 9.00 -2.26
CA ASP A 119 -1.97 9.27 -0.97
C ASP A 119 -1.86 10.77 -0.77
N VAL A 120 -2.03 11.23 0.47
CA VAL A 120 -1.90 12.63 0.86
C VAL A 120 -0.69 12.77 1.78
N TYR A 121 0.16 13.74 1.46
CA TYR A 121 1.33 14.13 2.22
C TYR A 121 1.27 15.65 2.43
N ALA A 122 0.98 16.09 3.65
CA ALA A 122 0.73 17.50 3.96
C ALA A 122 -0.32 18.09 3.00
N HIS A 123 0.06 19.08 2.19
CA HIS A 123 -0.82 19.75 1.23
C HIS A 123 -0.79 19.15 -0.19
N THR A 124 -0.17 17.99 -0.37
CA THR A 124 0.00 17.35 -1.70
C THR A 124 -0.74 16.03 -1.78
N ALA A 125 -1.61 15.88 -2.79
CA ALA A 125 -2.20 14.60 -3.16
C ALA A 125 -1.41 13.95 -4.31
N VAL A 126 -0.89 12.74 -4.08
CA VAL A 126 -0.21 11.92 -5.08
C VAL A 126 -1.19 10.91 -5.64
N VAL A 127 -1.56 11.08 -6.91
CA VAL A 127 -2.57 10.29 -7.62
C VAL A 127 -1.89 9.24 -8.49
N GLN A 128 -2.31 7.98 -8.35
CA GLN A 128 -1.92 6.88 -9.23
C GLN A 128 -3.15 6.23 -9.86
N ALA A 129 -3.11 6.11 -11.18
CA ALA A 129 -4.04 5.30 -11.95
C ALA A 129 -3.42 3.94 -12.27
N HIS A 130 -4.17 2.88 -11.97
CA HIS A 130 -3.87 1.49 -12.31
C HIS A 130 -4.78 0.94 -13.41
N SER A 131 -5.58 1.81 -14.04
CA SER A 131 -6.42 1.47 -15.19
C SER A 131 -6.51 2.65 -16.16
N VAL A 132 -6.78 2.33 -17.43
CA VAL A 132 -6.92 3.34 -18.49
C VAL A 132 -8.08 4.30 -18.20
N GLY A 133 -9.20 3.79 -17.68
CA GLY A 133 -10.35 4.61 -17.30
C GLY A 133 -10.01 5.63 -16.20
N MET A 134 -9.26 5.22 -15.17
CA MET A 134 -8.79 6.15 -14.14
C MET A 134 -7.78 7.17 -14.67
N HIS A 135 -6.94 6.78 -15.64
CA HIS A 135 -6.06 7.72 -16.32
C HIS A 135 -6.85 8.79 -17.09
N HIS A 136 -7.88 8.40 -17.86
CA HIS A 136 -8.73 9.36 -18.57
C HIS A 136 -9.54 10.25 -17.62
N ALA A 137 -9.95 9.71 -16.46
CA ALA A 137 -10.65 10.47 -15.42
C ALA A 137 -9.76 11.41 -14.60
N ARG A 138 -8.42 11.42 -14.79
CA ARG A 138 -7.50 12.19 -13.92
C ARG A 138 -7.87 13.67 -13.77
N SER A 139 -8.30 14.33 -14.85
CA SER A 139 -8.65 15.75 -14.81
C SER A 139 -9.92 16.01 -13.99
N ILE A 140 -10.95 15.17 -14.12
CA ILE A 140 -12.18 15.30 -13.33
C ILE A 140 -11.94 14.90 -11.86
N ILE A 141 -11.02 13.96 -11.61
CA ILE A 141 -10.57 13.59 -10.26
C ILE A 141 -9.86 14.79 -9.59
N VAL A 142 -8.99 15.51 -10.30
CA VAL A 142 -8.32 16.72 -9.78
C VAL A 142 -9.36 17.78 -9.38
N GLU A 143 -10.36 18.04 -10.23
CA GLU A 143 -11.43 18.98 -9.90
C GLU A 143 -12.28 18.52 -8.71
N ALA A 144 -12.55 17.21 -8.59
CA ALA A 144 -13.26 16.66 -7.44
C ALA A 144 -12.43 16.79 -6.15
N LEU A 145 -11.13 16.52 -6.20
CA LEU A 145 -10.21 16.71 -5.06
C LEU A 145 -10.22 18.16 -4.57
N LYS A 146 -10.11 19.13 -5.49
CA LYS A 146 -10.17 20.57 -5.15
C LYS A 146 -11.47 20.94 -4.43
N LYS A 147 -12.61 20.40 -4.89
CA LYS A 147 -13.92 20.65 -4.26
C LYS A 147 -14.03 20.05 -2.86
N VAL A 148 -13.50 18.83 -2.66
CA VAL A 148 -13.63 18.11 -1.38
C VAL A 148 -12.62 18.61 -0.34
N MET A 149 -11.38 18.87 -0.75
CA MET A 149 -10.29 19.20 0.17
C MET A 149 -10.09 20.71 0.35
N GLY A 150 -10.59 21.54 -0.58
CA GLY A 150 -10.47 23.00 -0.51
C GLY A 150 -9.03 23.46 -0.30
N GLU A 151 -8.86 24.44 0.60
CA GLU A 151 -7.55 25.05 0.92
C GLU A 151 -6.52 24.08 1.51
N SER A 152 -6.93 22.90 1.98
CA SER A 152 -5.98 21.89 2.47
C SER A 152 -5.16 21.25 1.35
N LEU A 153 -5.62 21.35 0.09
CA LEU A 153 -4.96 20.82 -1.09
C LEU A 153 -4.30 21.95 -1.89
N ARG A 154 -2.97 21.93 -1.95
CA ARG A 154 -2.18 22.88 -2.75
C ARG A 154 -1.61 22.27 -4.02
N ASN A 155 -1.36 20.95 -4.01
CA ASN A 155 -0.75 20.27 -5.14
C ASN A 155 -1.44 18.95 -5.44
N VAL A 156 -1.53 18.62 -6.73
CA VAL A 156 -1.83 17.25 -7.19
C VAL A 156 -0.71 16.77 -8.09
N TYR A 157 0.01 15.75 -7.66
CA TYR A 157 1.05 15.10 -8.45
C TYR A 157 0.53 13.78 -9.02
N TYR A 158 0.64 13.60 -10.32
CA TYR A 158 0.23 12.39 -11.02
C TYR A 158 1.44 11.49 -11.23
N LYS A 159 1.38 10.28 -10.65
CA LYS A 159 2.49 9.33 -10.62
C LYS A 159 2.07 7.96 -11.14
N SER A 160 1.79 7.88 -12.44
CA SER A 160 1.16 6.69 -13.03
C SER A 160 1.94 6.05 -14.17
N GLU A 161 3.08 6.61 -14.58
CA GLU A 161 3.88 6.09 -15.69
C GLU A 161 4.22 4.60 -15.49
N SER A 162 4.63 4.23 -14.27
CA SER A 162 5.03 2.85 -13.93
C SER A 162 3.87 1.93 -13.54
N THR A 163 2.66 2.45 -13.31
CA THR A 163 1.50 1.68 -12.83
C THR A 163 0.47 1.37 -13.90
N LEU A 164 0.49 2.12 -15.01
CA LEU A 164 -0.43 1.91 -16.11
C LEU A 164 -0.08 0.65 -16.93
N PRO A 165 -1.09 0.01 -17.54
CA PRO A 165 -0.83 -1.14 -18.42
C PRO A 165 0.07 -0.76 -19.59
N PHE A 166 1.24 -1.38 -19.69
CA PHE A 166 2.25 -1.13 -20.74
C PHE A 166 1.68 -1.17 -22.17
N LYS A 167 0.65 -1.99 -22.40
CA LYS A 167 0.02 -2.18 -23.72
C LYS A 167 -0.85 -1.00 -24.18
N ALA A 168 -1.22 -0.08 -23.28
CA ALA A 168 -2.15 1.00 -23.60
C ALA A 168 -1.50 2.18 -24.36
N ASN A 169 -0.15 2.22 -24.46
CA ASN A 169 0.63 3.21 -25.20
C ASN A 169 0.15 4.67 -25.04
N LEU A 170 -0.08 5.09 -23.78
CA LEU A 170 -0.76 6.34 -23.44
C LEU A 170 0.14 7.59 -23.46
N GLY A 171 1.43 7.45 -23.74
CA GLY A 171 2.38 8.59 -23.73
C GLY A 171 2.40 9.35 -22.41
N THR A 172 2.22 8.64 -21.29
CA THR A 172 2.10 9.22 -19.95
C THR A 172 3.43 9.57 -19.33
N GLU A 173 3.54 10.80 -18.87
CA GLU A 173 4.64 11.28 -18.03
C GLU A 173 4.11 11.60 -16.62
N ASP A 174 4.91 11.30 -15.61
CA ASP A 174 4.65 11.75 -14.24
C ASP A 174 4.79 13.29 -14.16
N GLY A 175 3.92 13.96 -13.38
CA GLY A 175 3.96 15.41 -13.30
C GLY A 175 2.85 16.04 -12.46
N TYR A 176 2.95 17.36 -12.24
CA TYR A 176 1.92 18.11 -11.55
C TYR A 176 0.69 18.34 -12.45
N LEU A 177 -0.49 18.00 -11.94
CA LEU A 177 -1.78 18.34 -12.55
C LEU A 177 -2.41 19.59 -11.93
N TYR A 178 -1.96 19.98 -10.75
CA TYR A 178 -2.38 21.17 -10.02
C TYR A 178 -1.26 21.61 -9.08
N GLY A 179 -1.08 22.93 -8.93
CA GLY A 179 0.01 23.51 -8.12
C GLY A 179 1.38 23.29 -8.75
N GLY A 180 2.37 22.94 -7.93
CA GLY A 180 3.76 22.76 -8.33
C GLY A 180 4.77 23.18 -7.26
N GLU A 181 4.31 23.65 -6.10
CA GLU A 181 5.16 23.97 -4.97
C GLU A 181 5.47 22.70 -4.16
N ILE A 182 6.73 22.49 -3.81
CA ILE A 182 7.15 21.27 -3.13
C ILE A 182 7.22 21.52 -1.63
N GLU A 183 6.29 20.91 -0.88
CA GLU A 183 6.37 20.77 0.58
C GLU A 183 6.80 19.35 0.93
N GLU A 184 8.10 19.10 0.99
CA GLU A 184 8.62 17.73 1.17
C GLU A 184 8.33 17.12 2.54
N ILE A 185 7.95 17.91 3.54
CA ILE A 185 7.79 17.45 4.92
C ILE A 185 6.33 17.14 5.21
N ALA A 186 6.06 15.87 5.51
CA ALA A 186 4.77 15.42 6.02
C ALA A 186 4.90 14.96 7.47
N VAL A 187 3.76 14.84 8.14
CA VAL A 187 3.64 14.45 9.55
C VAL A 187 2.80 13.19 9.66
N GLU A 188 3.35 12.18 10.32
CA GLU A 188 2.64 10.96 10.71
C GLU A 188 2.80 10.77 12.22
N ASN A 189 1.67 10.76 12.92
CA ASN A 189 1.62 10.70 14.38
C ASN A 189 2.65 11.64 15.04
N GLY A 190 2.77 12.91 14.63
CA GLY A 190 3.66 13.92 15.20
C GLY A 190 5.15 13.76 14.87
N LEU A 191 5.55 12.70 14.17
CA LEU A 191 6.90 12.59 13.58
C LEU A 191 6.91 13.26 12.22
N LYS A 192 8.05 13.83 11.84
CA LYS A 192 8.26 14.50 10.55
C LYS A 192 8.98 13.59 9.57
N PHE A 193 8.59 13.62 8.30
CA PHE A 193 9.12 12.75 7.26
C PHE A 193 9.32 13.56 6.00
N TYR A 194 10.50 13.45 5.40
CA TYR A 194 10.74 13.88 4.04
C TYR A 194 10.20 12.83 3.08
N VAL A 195 9.21 13.23 2.28
CA VAL A 195 8.57 12.41 1.27
C VAL A 195 9.12 12.80 -0.11
N ASP A 196 9.69 11.83 -0.81
CA ASP A 196 10.15 12.00 -2.19
C ASP A 196 9.17 11.31 -3.14
N TRP A 197 8.05 11.96 -3.46
CA TRP A 197 7.10 11.41 -4.42
C TRP A 197 7.56 11.55 -5.87
N LEU A 198 8.51 12.44 -6.16
CA LEU A 198 9.04 12.63 -7.51
C LEU A 198 9.83 11.39 -7.95
N LYS A 199 10.77 10.95 -7.13
CA LYS A 199 11.73 9.90 -7.49
C LYS A 199 11.72 8.70 -6.54
N GLY A 200 10.98 8.76 -5.43
CA GLY A 200 10.83 7.65 -4.49
C GLY A 200 9.94 6.53 -5.02
N GLN A 201 9.96 5.41 -4.29
CA GLN A 201 9.15 4.23 -4.64
C GLN A 201 7.67 4.45 -4.32
N LYS A 202 6.79 3.72 -5.02
CA LYS A 202 5.32 3.88 -4.93
C LYS A 202 4.95 5.35 -5.13
N THR A 203 4.26 5.94 -4.15
CA THR A 203 3.84 7.34 -4.06
C THR A 203 4.83 8.21 -3.28
N GLY A 204 5.91 7.66 -2.75
CA GLY A 204 6.97 8.36 -2.00
C GLY A 204 7.23 7.78 -0.60
N PHE A 205 6.18 7.36 0.11
CA PHE A 205 6.28 6.80 1.46
C PHE A 205 5.25 5.69 1.75
N PHE A 206 5.64 4.71 2.56
CA PHE A 206 4.83 3.54 2.92
C PHE A 206 3.90 3.83 4.10
N VAL A 207 2.74 4.42 3.80
CA VAL A 207 1.67 4.73 4.78
C VAL A 207 1.01 3.45 5.32
N ASP A 208 1.07 2.35 4.57
CA ASP A 208 0.50 1.04 4.90
C ASP A 208 1.12 0.33 6.11
N GLN A 209 2.15 0.93 6.72
CA GLN A 209 2.82 0.42 7.92
C GLN A 209 2.60 1.31 9.16
N ARG A 210 1.79 2.38 9.09
CA ARG A 210 1.61 3.37 10.18
C ARG A 210 1.27 2.74 11.53
N GLU A 211 0.22 1.91 11.59
CA GLU A 211 -0.19 1.30 12.86
C GLU A 211 0.83 0.28 13.36
N ASN A 212 1.54 -0.39 12.45
CA ASN A 212 2.59 -1.34 12.79
C ASN A 212 3.82 -0.62 13.37
N ARG A 213 4.15 0.58 12.86
CA ARG A 213 5.17 1.47 13.44
C ARG A 213 4.77 1.94 14.84
N THR A 214 3.51 2.34 15.04
CA THR A 214 2.97 2.71 16.35
C THR A 214 3.04 1.56 17.35
N LEU A 215 2.71 0.34 16.92
CA LEU A 215 2.83 -0.85 17.78
C LEU A 215 4.30 -1.13 18.12
N LEU A 216 5.20 -1.06 17.14
CA LEU A 216 6.62 -1.28 17.34
C LEU A 216 7.22 -0.35 18.40
N GLN A 217 6.82 0.93 18.39
CA GLN A 217 7.24 1.90 19.40
C GLN A 217 7.00 1.41 20.84
N GLN A 218 5.90 0.69 21.09
CA GLN A 218 5.58 0.16 22.42
C GLN A 218 6.55 -0.93 22.88
N TYR A 219 7.20 -1.61 21.92
CA TYR A 219 8.16 -2.67 22.17
C TYR A 219 9.62 -2.20 22.13
N ALA A 220 9.88 -0.92 21.90
CA ALA A 220 11.23 -0.41 21.63
C ALA A 220 12.03 -0.02 22.88
N LYS A 221 11.36 0.29 23.99
CA LYS A 221 11.99 0.85 25.20
C LYS A 221 13.15 -0.01 25.70
N ASP A 222 14.30 0.63 25.93
CA ASP A 222 15.55 0.04 26.47
C ASP A 222 16.13 -1.11 25.63
N ARG A 223 15.69 -1.28 24.37
CA ARG A 223 16.13 -2.34 23.47
C ARG A 223 17.12 -1.86 22.42
N SER A 224 17.95 -2.80 21.97
CA SER A 224 18.78 -2.67 20.77
C SER A 224 17.96 -3.13 19.56
N VAL A 225 17.68 -2.20 18.65
CA VAL A 225 16.73 -2.40 17.54
C VAL A 225 17.47 -2.50 16.22
N LEU A 226 17.12 -3.49 15.40
CA LEU A 226 17.58 -3.62 14.02
C LEU A 226 16.39 -3.52 13.07
N ASN A 227 16.40 -2.51 12.20
CA ASN A 227 15.43 -2.33 11.15
C ASN A 227 16.01 -2.75 9.80
N MET A 228 15.67 -3.95 9.32
CA MET A 228 16.09 -4.46 8.01
C MET A 228 15.10 -4.02 6.93
N PHE A 229 15.63 -3.71 5.74
CA PHE A 229 14.85 -3.15 4.64
C PHE A 229 14.19 -1.83 5.05
N CYS A 230 14.96 -0.99 5.73
CA CYS A 230 14.43 0.16 6.45
C CYS A 230 13.83 1.25 5.56
N TYR A 231 14.12 1.22 4.25
CA TYR A 231 13.77 2.26 3.30
C TYR A 231 14.18 3.65 3.82
N THR A 232 13.21 4.49 4.18
CA THR A 232 13.44 5.86 4.68
C THR A 232 13.37 5.98 6.20
N GLY A 233 13.46 4.85 6.92
CA GLY A 233 13.67 4.85 8.37
C GLY A 233 12.40 4.81 9.21
N GLY A 234 11.23 4.56 8.60
CA GLY A 234 9.90 4.55 9.24
C GLY A 234 9.88 3.92 10.63
N PHE A 235 10.24 2.63 10.74
CA PHE A 235 10.29 1.94 12.03
C PHE A 235 11.41 2.45 12.94
N SER A 236 12.50 2.97 12.38
CA SER A 236 13.70 3.38 13.12
C SER A 236 13.41 4.55 14.05
N PHE A 237 12.87 5.67 13.54
CA PHE A 237 12.59 6.82 14.41
C PHE A 237 11.33 6.64 15.28
N TYR A 238 10.43 5.71 14.93
CA TYR A 238 9.41 5.23 15.88
C TYR A 238 10.05 4.46 17.04
N ALA A 239 11.04 3.62 16.78
CA ALA A 239 11.80 2.94 17.82
C ALA A 239 12.58 3.92 18.70
N MET A 240 13.22 4.94 18.10
CA MET A 240 13.91 6.00 18.85
C MET A 240 12.96 6.76 19.77
N ARG A 241 11.78 7.15 19.25
CA ARG A 241 10.71 7.77 20.04
C ARG A 241 10.22 6.87 21.17
N GLY A 242 10.17 5.57 20.94
CA GLY A 242 9.81 4.55 21.93
C GLY A 242 10.87 4.31 23.01
N GLY A 243 12.00 5.01 22.97
CA GLY A 243 13.05 4.89 23.97
C GLY A 243 14.03 3.74 23.70
N ALA A 244 14.21 3.33 22.44
CA ALA A 244 15.27 2.40 22.07
C ALA A 244 16.64 2.89 22.55
N LYS A 245 17.48 1.95 22.98
CA LYS A 245 18.87 2.21 23.42
C LYS A 245 19.77 2.47 22.23
N VAL A 246 19.60 1.69 21.17
CA VAL A 246 20.30 1.83 19.89
C VAL A 246 19.38 1.38 18.77
N VAL A 247 19.47 2.02 17.61
CA VAL A 247 18.66 1.72 16.43
C VAL A 247 19.56 1.66 15.20
N HIS A 248 19.71 0.47 14.64
CA HIS A 248 20.44 0.25 13.39
C HIS A 248 19.47 0.07 12.24
N SER A 249 19.73 0.78 11.13
CA SER A 249 18.88 0.76 9.94
C SER A 249 19.66 0.25 8.74
N VAL A 250 19.14 -0.76 8.03
CA VAL A 250 19.85 -1.38 6.91
C VAL A 250 18.96 -1.37 5.68
N ASP A 251 19.51 -0.89 4.56
CA ASP A 251 18.86 -0.92 3.25
C ASP A 251 19.94 -1.00 2.16
N SER A 252 19.65 -1.64 1.03
CA SER A 252 20.61 -1.71 -0.08
C SER A 252 20.74 -0.39 -0.84
N SER A 253 19.77 0.52 -0.70
CA SER A 253 19.76 1.81 -1.36
C SER A 253 20.46 2.87 -0.53
N ALA A 254 21.65 3.30 -0.96
CA ALA A 254 22.36 4.43 -0.36
C ALA A 254 21.52 5.72 -0.33
N ARG A 255 20.64 5.89 -1.32
CA ARG A 255 19.69 7.01 -1.36
C ARG A 255 18.65 6.93 -0.24
N ALA A 256 18.11 5.73 0.00
CA ALA A 256 17.13 5.51 1.06
C ALA A 256 17.79 5.71 2.45
N ILE A 257 19.04 5.29 2.61
CA ILE A 257 19.84 5.55 3.82
C ILE A 257 20.12 7.03 4.03
N ALA A 258 20.48 7.79 2.99
CA ALA A 258 20.63 9.24 3.10
C ALA A 258 19.33 9.92 3.57
N LEU A 259 18.18 9.48 3.05
CA LEU A 259 16.87 9.99 3.45
C LEU A 259 16.48 9.53 4.86
N THR A 260 16.85 8.31 5.26
CA THR A 260 16.72 7.81 6.64
C THR A 260 17.45 8.71 7.63
N ASN A 261 18.71 9.06 7.36
CA ASN A 261 19.48 9.95 8.22
C ASN A 261 18.85 11.36 8.30
N LYS A 262 18.37 11.89 7.17
CA LYS A 262 17.64 13.17 7.11
C LYS A 262 16.36 13.14 7.97
N ASN A 263 15.62 12.04 7.93
CA ASN A 263 14.41 11.84 8.73
C ASN A 263 14.71 11.70 10.22
N VAL A 264 15.77 10.97 10.59
CA VAL A 264 16.20 10.85 11.99
C VAL A 264 16.60 12.22 12.53
N GLU A 265 17.45 12.95 11.84
CA GLU A 265 17.91 14.28 12.26
C GLU A 265 16.75 15.28 12.44
N ALA A 266 15.71 15.20 11.59
CA ALA A 266 14.54 16.07 11.69
C ALA A 266 13.66 15.82 12.94
N ASN A 267 13.78 14.65 13.57
CA ASN A 267 13.00 14.27 14.75
C ASN A 267 13.85 14.18 16.02
N PHE A 268 15.13 13.83 15.89
CA PHE A 268 16.06 13.55 16.98
C PHE A 268 17.43 14.15 16.66
N PRO A 269 17.54 15.49 16.60
CA PRO A 269 18.76 16.16 16.16
C PRO A 269 19.96 15.83 17.05
N ASN A 270 21.07 15.43 16.45
CA ASN A 270 22.32 15.03 17.13
C ASN A 270 22.19 13.84 18.10
N ASP A 271 21.14 13.01 17.96
CA ASP A 271 20.99 11.83 18.81
C ASP A 271 21.91 10.69 18.35
N PRO A 272 22.88 10.24 19.18
CA PRO A 272 23.87 9.25 18.77
C PRO A 272 23.35 7.81 18.76
N ARG A 273 22.07 7.58 19.12
CA ARG A 273 21.50 6.23 19.22
C ARG A 273 21.25 5.57 17.87
N HIS A 274 21.30 6.31 16.76
CA HIS A 274 20.99 5.78 15.44
C HIS A 274 22.22 5.66 14.55
N GLU A 275 22.31 4.53 13.85
CA GLU A 275 23.28 4.31 12.77
C GLU A 275 22.57 3.66 11.58
N ALA A 276 23.00 3.97 10.37
CA ALA A 276 22.40 3.45 9.15
C ALA A 276 23.46 2.95 8.15
N TYR A 277 23.17 1.80 7.54
CA TYR A 277 24.11 1.07 6.68
C TYR A 277 23.50 0.82 5.30
N ALA A 278 24.20 1.28 4.27
CA ALA A 278 23.87 0.99 2.87
C ALA A 278 24.48 -0.35 2.45
N GLU A 279 23.88 -1.47 2.90
CA GLU A 279 24.37 -2.83 2.64
C GLU A 279 23.22 -3.77 2.23
N ASP A 280 23.55 -4.82 1.48
CA ASP A 280 22.60 -5.90 1.22
C ASP A 280 22.11 -6.54 2.52
N ALA A 281 20.79 -6.66 2.65
CA ALA A 281 20.15 -7.10 3.88
C ALA A 281 20.55 -8.53 4.30
N PHE A 282 20.69 -9.46 3.34
CA PHE A 282 21.08 -10.83 3.67
C PHE A 282 22.56 -10.90 4.08
N LYS A 283 23.45 -10.15 3.40
CA LYS A 283 24.87 -10.07 3.79
C LYS A 283 25.04 -9.48 5.19
N TYR A 284 24.30 -8.42 5.52
CA TYR A 284 24.35 -7.83 6.86
C TYR A 284 23.86 -8.83 7.93
N LEU A 285 22.71 -9.49 7.68
CA LEU A 285 22.15 -10.50 8.60
C LEU A 285 23.08 -11.70 8.84
N GLU A 286 23.81 -12.15 7.82
CA GLU A 286 24.76 -13.26 7.96
C GLU A 286 25.97 -12.86 8.82
N LYS A 287 26.50 -11.64 8.64
CA LYS A 287 27.69 -11.12 9.34
C LYS A 287 27.42 -10.65 10.76
N MET A 288 26.21 -10.17 11.06
CA MET A 288 25.93 -9.58 12.36
C MET A 288 26.02 -10.62 13.48
N GLY A 289 26.45 -10.17 14.67
CA GLY A 289 26.36 -10.97 15.90
C GLY A 289 24.95 -10.93 16.51
N SER A 290 24.78 -11.60 17.66
CA SER A 290 23.50 -11.63 18.39
C SER A 290 23.32 -10.42 19.31
N ASN A 291 23.25 -9.24 18.71
CA ASN A 291 23.30 -7.97 19.45
C ASN A 291 21.93 -7.33 19.70
N TYR A 292 20.86 -7.84 19.07
CA TYR A 292 19.57 -7.15 19.03
C TYR A 292 18.49 -7.84 19.86
N ASP A 293 17.69 -7.00 20.51
CA ASP A 293 16.54 -7.39 21.34
C ASP A 293 15.22 -7.25 20.54
N LEU A 294 15.24 -6.47 19.45
CA LEU A 294 14.11 -6.26 18.55
C LEU A 294 14.61 -6.21 17.09
N ILE A 295 14.09 -7.10 16.22
CA ILE A 295 14.40 -7.10 14.78
C ILE A 295 13.13 -6.86 13.98
N ILE A 296 13.20 -5.98 12.98
CA ILE A 296 12.17 -5.75 11.97
C ILE A 296 12.63 -6.34 10.64
N LEU A 297 11.75 -7.11 10.00
CA LEU A 297 11.91 -7.68 8.67
C LEU A 297 10.75 -7.24 7.78
N ASP A 298 10.95 -6.18 6.99
CA ASP A 298 9.95 -5.70 6.03
C ASP A 298 10.48 -5.74 4.58
N PRO A 299 10.75 -6.95 4.03
CA PRO A 299 11.35 -7.07 2.71
C PRO A 299 10.39 -6.59 1.61
N PRO A 300 10.93 -6.21 0.44
CA PRO A 300 10.12 -5.97 -0.74
C PRO A 300 9.32 -7.23 -1.12
N ALA A 301 8.27 -7.05 -1.94
CA ALA A 301 7.45 -8.17 -2.39
C ALA A 301 8.28 -9.20 -3.17
N PHE A 302 8.51 -10.37 -2.58
CA PHE A 302 9.20 -11.49 -3.23
C PHE A 302 8.38 -12.16 -4.35
N ALA A 303 7.06 -12.01 -4.34
CA ALA A 303 6.19 -12.53 -5.40
C ALA A 303 5.19 -11.47 -5.90
N LYS A 304 5.28 -11.15 -7.20
CA LYS A 304 4.30 -10.30 -7.91
C LYS A 304 3.19 -11.10 -8.62
N HIS A 305 3.42 -12.38 -8.90
CA HIS A 305 2.48 -13.28 -9.59
C HIS A 305 2.50 -14.69 -8.99
N LYS A 306 1.48 -15.51 -9.29
CA LYS A 306 1.29 -16.83 -8.64
C LYS A 306 2.42 -17.82 -8.93
N ASP A 307 3.05 -17.75 -10.10
CA ASP A 307 4.07 -18.72 -10.52
C ASP A 307 5.34 -18.70 -9.65
N VAL A 308 5.65 -17.54 -9.06
CA VAL A 308 6.83 -17.34 -8.20
C VAL A 308 6.52 -17.56 -6.70
N LEU A 309 5.30 -17.99 -6.35
CA LEU A 309 4.87 -18.16 -4.97
C LEU A 309 5.81 -19.07 -4.16
N ARG A 310 6.20 -20.22 -4.72
CA ARG A 310 7.09 -21.17 -4.02
C ARG A 310 8.44 -20.55 -3.66
N ASN A 311 9.05 -19.82 -4.60
CA ASN A 311 10.34 -19.16 -4.37
C ASN A 311 10.22 -18.05 -3.33
N ALA A 312 9.11 -17.29 -3.35
CA ALA A 312 8.86 -16.27 -2.33
C ALA A 312 8.73 -16.86 -0.93
N LEU A 313 7.99 -17.97 -0.77
CA LEU A 313 7.86 -18.65 0.53
C LEU A 313 9.21 -19.17 1.05
N GLN A 314 10.08 -19.67 0.17
CA GLN A 314 11.45 -20.04 0.53
C GLN A 314 12.27 -18.82 0.97
N GLY A 315 12.15 -17.69 0.28
CA GLY A 315 12.81 -16.44 0.66
C GLY A 315 12.38 -15.96 2.05
N TYR A 316 11.07 -15.94 2.34
CA TYR A 316 10.56 -15.59 3.67
C TYR A 316 11.03 -16.58 4.75
N ARG A 317 11.04 -17.88 4.46
CA ARG A 317 11.55 -18.91 5.37
C ARG A 317 13.03 -18.70 5.68
N LYS A 318 13.88 -18.48 4.67
CA LYS A 318 15.32 -18.22 4.86
C LYS A 318 15.56 -16.97 5.69
N LEU A 319 14.89 -15.87 5.35
CA LEU A 319 15.04 -14.59 6.05
C LEU A 319 14.69 -14.71 7.54
N ASN A 320 13.55 -15.33 7.86
CA ASN A 320 13.14 -15.51 9.24
C ASN A 320 14.02 -16.52 10.00
N ALA A 321 14.54 -17.56 9.34
CA ALA A 321 15.44 -18.53 9.97
C ALA A 321 16.73 -17.86 10.49
N ILE A 322 17.34 -17.00 9.67
CA ILE A 322 18.53 -16.23 10.08
C ILE A 322 18.19 -15.29 11.24
N ALA A 323 17.03 -14.63 11.20
CA ALA A 323 16.62 -13.75 12.29
C ALA A 323 16.38 -14.51 13.61
N PHE A 324 15.79 -15.71 13.58
CA PHE A 324 15.65 -16.54 14.77
C PHE A 324 16.99 -17.00 15.35
N GLU A 325 17.98 -17.27 14.51
CA GLU A 325 19.34 -17.60 14.95
C GLU A 325 20.02 -16.41 15.64
N LYS A 326 19.82 -15.20 15.11
CA LYS A 326 20.56 -14.00 15.52
C LYS A 326 19.90 -13.17 16.62
N ILE A 327 18.57 -13.25 16.80
CA ILE A 327 17.88 -12.52 17.86
C ILE A 327 18.32 -13.03 19.25
N LYS A 328 18.46 -12.15 20.24
CA LYS A 328 18.75 -12.57 21.62
C LYS A 328 17.62 -13.42 22.25
N PRO A 329 17.90 -14.24 23.28
CA PRO A 329 16.88 -14.83 24.14
C PRO A 329 15.94 -13.77 24.72
N GLY A 330 14.63 -14.02 24.65
CA GLY A 330 13.59 -13.07 25.06
C GLY A 330 13.35 -11.92 24.07
N GLY A 331 13.99 -11.96 22.90
CA GLY A 331 13.87 -10.93 21.88
C GLY A 331 12.56 -10.99 21.11
N ILE A 332 12.27 -9.91 20.38
CA ILE A 332 11.06 -9.77 19.58
C ILE A 332 11.39 -9.61 18.09
N ILE A 333 10.63 -10.27 17.22
CA ILE A 333 10.72 -10.12 15.77
C ILE A 333 9.40 -9.59 15.24
N PHE A 334 9.45 -8.48 14.50
CA PHE A 334 8.38 -8.02 13.62
C PHE A 334 8.73 -8.47 12.20
N THR A 335 7.87 -9.26 11.57
CA THR A 335 8.14 -9.80 10.22
C THR A 335 6.93 -9.62 9.32
N PHE A 336 7.15 -9.16 8.10
CA PHE A 336 6.10 -8.72 7.18
C PHE A 336 6.19 -9.35 5.79
N SER A 337 5.06 -9.31 5.09
CA SER A 337 4.95 -9.61 3.67
C SER A 337 3.89 -8.72 3.03
N CYS A 338 4.28 -7.98 1.99
CA CYS A 338 3.38 -7.21 1.13
C CYS A 338 3.04 -7.93 -0.20
N SER A 339 3.49 -9.18 -0.39
CA SER A 339 3.24 -9.94 -1.63
C SER A 339 1.76 -10.37 -1.70
N GLN A 340 0.97 -9.79 -2.60
CA GLN A 340 -0.49 -10.04 -2.70
C GLN A 340 -0.83 -11.54 -2.87
N VAL A 341 -0.03 -12.29 -3.63
CA VAL A 341 -0.27 -13.73 -3.88
C VAL A 341 0.05 -14.63 -2.68
N VAL A 342 0.70 -14.09 -1.65
CA VAL A 342 1.00 -14.80 -0.41
C VAL A 342 -0.14 -14.54 0.57
N SER A 343 -0.94 -15.58 0.86
CA SER A 343 -1.97 -15.50 1.89
C SER A 343 -1.38 -15.40 3.30
N LYS A 344 -2.20 -14.96 4.27
CA LYS A 344 -1.86 -15.00 5.70
C LYS A 344 -1.38 -16.38 6.14
N GLU A 345 -2.08 -17.43 5.71
CA GLU A 345 -1.73 -18.80 6.07
C GLU A 345 -0.38 -19.21 5.48
N ASN A 346 -0.14 -18.92 4.19
CA ASN A 346 1.12 -19.24 3.54
C ASN A 346 2.30 -18.54 4.23
N PHE A 347 2.14 -17.26 4.57
CA PHE A 347 3.17 -16.51 5.29
C PHE A 347 3.43 -17.10 6.68
N ARG A 348 2.36 -17.38 7.44
CA ARG A 348 2.46 -17.97 8.78
C ARG A 348 3.16 -19.33 8.75
N LEU A 349 2.82 -20.20 7.80
CA LEU A 349 3.46 -21.51 7.65
C LEU A 349 4.93 -21.40 7.24
N ALA A 350 5.30 -20.41 6.42
CA ALA A 350 6.70 -20.16 6.08
C ALA A 350 7.53 -19.73 7.31
N VAL A 351 6.98 -18.83 8.13
CA VAL A 351 7.60 -18.39 9.39
C VAL A 351 7.64 -19.52 10.43
N PHE A 352 6.58 -20.31 10.55
CA PHE A 352 6.54 -21.50 11.40
C PHE A 352 7.64 -22.50 11.04
N SER A 353 7.80 -22.77 9.74
CA SER A 353 8.86 -23.65 9.25
C SER A 353 10.24 -23.12 9.61
N ALA A 354 10.45 -21.80 9.56
CA ALA A 354 11.69 -21.16 9.99
C ALA A 354 11.93 -21.30 11.50
N ALA A 355 10.89 -21.09 12.32
CA ALA A 355 10.97 -21.26 13.77
C ALA A 355 11.32 -22.71 14.16
N ALA A 356 10.67 -23.70 13.53
CA ALA A 356 10.92 -25.12 13.79
C ALA A 356 12.39 -25.52 13.50
N GLN A 357 13.00 -24.96 12.45
CA GLN A 357 14.41 -25.20 12.13
C GLN A 357 15.38 -24.56 13.13
N SER A 358 14.98 -23.45 13.76
CA SER A 358 15.83 -22.78 14.75
C SER A 358 15.90 -23.54 16.08
N GLY A 359 14.96 -24.45 16.35
CA GLY A 359 14.86 -25.17 17.63
C GLY A 359 14.44 -24.29 18.82
N ARG A 360 14.05 -23.03 18.58
CA ARG A 360 13.69 -22.05 19.61
C ARG A 360 12.21 -22.07 19.95
N ASN A 361 11.88 -21.61 21.16
CA ASN A 361 10.50 -21.46 21.59
C ASN A 361 9.94 -20.12 21.09
N VAL A 362 9.01 -20.17 20.15
CA VAL A 362 8.45 -18.98 19.49
C VAL A 362 6.96 -18.84 19.79
N ARG A 363 6.53 -17.64 20.20
CA ARG A 363 5.12 -17.30 20.46
C ARG A 363 4.67 -16.16 19.55
N ILE A 364 3.50 -16.30 18.92
CA ILE A 364 2.86 -15.19 18.19
C ILE A 364 2.17 -14.29 19.20
N LEU A 365 2.59 -13.03 19.28
CA LEU A 365 1.97 -12.00 20.12
C LEU A 365 0.88 -11.24 19.36
N HIS A 366 1.12 -10.96 18.08
CA HIS A 366 0.19 -10.23 17.22
C HIS A 366 0.20 -10.78 15.79
N GLN A 367 -0.95 -10.66 15.13
CA GLN A 367 -1.11 -10.85 13.69
C GLN A 367 -1.51 -9.51 13.09
N LEU A 368 -0.68 -8.96 12.21
CA LEU A 368 -0.76 -7.58 11.73
C LEU A 368 -1.28 -7.52 10.28
N THR A 369 -1.88 -6.39 9.93
CA THR A 369 -2.45 -6.12 8.61
C THR A 369 -2.19 -4.67 8.19
N GLN A 370 -2.63 -4.32 6.98
CA GLN A 370 -2.72 -2.93 6.53
C GLN A 370 -3.68 -2.10 7.42
N PRO A 371 -3.45 -0.77 7.55
CA PRO A 371 -4.22 0.13 8.39
C PRO A 371 -5.60 0.47 7.82
N ALA A 372 -6.44 1.17 8.60
CA ALA A 372 -7.83 1.46 8.26
C ALA A 372 -8.01 2.43 7.08
N ASP A 373 -7.00 3.22 6.72
CA ASP A 373 -6.97 4.03 5.49
C ASP A 373 -6.57 3.23 4.24
N HIS A 374 -6.31 1.93 4.40
CA HIS A 374 -6.17 0.93 3.34
C HIS A 374 -7.30 -0.10 3.41
N PRO A 375 -8.58 0.34 3.34
CA PRO A 375 -9.72 -0.51 3.60
C PRO A 375 -9.81 -1.69 2.64
N ILE A 376 -10.15 -2.85 3.17
CA ILE A 376 -10.48 -4.03 2.37
C ILE A 376 -11.98 -4.01 2.14
N ASN A 377 -12.39 -3.94 0.87
CA ASN A 377 -13.79 -4.07 0.53
C ASN A 377 -14.26 -5.50 0.83
N ILE A 378 -15.33 -5.64 1.61
CA ILE A 378 -15.87 -6.93 2.04
C ILE A 378 -16.28 -7.83 0.85
N TYR A 379 -16.60 -7.23 -0.29
CA TYR A 379 -16.95 -7.92 -1.54
C TYR A 379 -15.74 -8.19 -2.45
N HIS A 380 -14.53 -7.80 -2.02
CA HIS A 380 -13.26 -7.96 -2.75
C HIS A 380 -12.11 -8.28 -1.77
N PRO A 381 -12.05 -9.51 -1.24
CA PRO A 381 -11.03 -9.94 -0.29
C PRO A 381 -9.61 -9.89 -0.86
N GLU A 382 -9.44 -9.88 -2.18
CA GLU A 382 -8.14 -9.76 -2.86
C GLU A 382 -7.44 -8.42 -2.59
N GLY A 383 -8.15 -7.43 -2.05
CA GLY A 383 -7.57 -6.17 -1.57
C GLY A 383 -6.69 -6.33 -0.32
N GLU A 384 -6.78 -7.47 0.38
CA GLU A 384 -5.88 -7.77 1.49
C GLU A 384 -4.50 -8.19 0.97
N TYR A 385 -3.44 -7.43 1.30
CA TYR A 385 -2.10 -7.68 0.76
C TYR A 385 -0.98 -7.62 1.81
N LEU A 386 -1.13 -6.85 2.88
CA LEU A 386 -0.11 -6.72 3.92
C LEU A 386 -0.41 -7.71 5.06
N LYS A 387 0.58 -8.52 5.38
CA LYS A 387 0.54 -9.45 6.53
C LYS A 387 1.77 -9.20 7.38
N GLY A 388 1.61 -9.29 8.70
CA GLY A 388 2.75 -9.30 9.62
C GLY A 388 2.52 -10.18 10.83
N LEU A 389 3.62 -10.53 11.50
CA LEU A 389 3.61 -11.23 12.78
C LEU A 389 4.55 -10.51 13.75
N VAL A 390 4.12 -10.42 15.02
CA VAL A 390 5.00 -10.07 16.13
C VAL A 390 5.27 -11.32 16.92
N LEU A 391 6.55 -11.69 17.04
CA LEU A 391 6.99 -12.94 17.62
C LEU A 391 7.87 -12.69 18.82
N HIS A 392 7.60 -13.37 19.93
CA HIS A 392 8.54 -13.49 21.04
C HIS A 392 9.37 -14.76 20.86
N VAL A 393 10.70 -14.66 21.02
CA VAL A 393 11.64 -15.75 20.76
C VAL A 393 12.48 -16.01 22.00
N GLU A 394 12.38 -17.22 22.53
CA GLU A 394 13.12 -17.71 23.71
C GLU A 394 14.23 -18.66 23.27
#